data_AF-A0A1Q6UKM6-F1
#
_entry.id   AF-A0A1Q6UKM6-F1
#
_cell.length_a   1.000
_cell.length_b   1.000
_cell.length_c   1.000
_cell.angle_alpha   90.00
_cell.angle_beta   90.00
_cell.angle_gamma   90.00
#
_symmetry.space_group_name_H-M   'P 1'
#
loop_
_entity.id
_entity.type
_entity.pdbx_description
1 polymer ?
#
loop_
_entity_poly.entity_id
_entity_poly.type
_entity_poly.pdbx_seq_one_letter_code
_entity_poly.pdbx_strand_id
1 'polypeptide(L)'
;MRSSKQAFTLIEMLVVIGIIAILSTGISMLNMKDSAQPIYSANRTMMAAFHEARTNAIKRQTETRVIIYRGDDLSRKLRQVGVIYKVKGDDDEVKGWVALNRGVMLPEGVFFVPPQGEFSTMVKLQNGLSDSDVFKSTFNNGYSGAFSRVGLSEFPSAHPLSVSEGNGDWYSYQFSSDGLSLNPGAYVMLVGGNLDAKGVLLVDNTFSQMGFVVRRLGNTIPFTDYGEMEETIK
;
A
#
# COMPACT_ATOMS: atom_id res chain seq x y z
N MET A 1 -38.54 -52.65 24.16
CA MET A 1 -38.44 -51.34 24.85
C MET A 1 -38.51 -50.24 23.79
N ARG A 2 -39.60 -49.46 23.71
CA ARG A 2 -39.73 -48.34 22.77
C ARG A 2 -39.11 -47.09 23.40
N SER A 3 -38.04 -46.57 22.80
CA SER A 3 -37.43 -45.29 23.17
C SER A 3 -38.36 -44.16 22.73
N SER A 4 -38.92 -43.42 23.68
CA SER A 4 -39.60 -42.15 23.40
C SER A 4 -38.52 -41.11 23.09
N LYS A 5 -38.43 -40.69 21.82
CA LYS A 5 -37.64 -39.50 21.46
C LYS A 5 -38.36 -38.29 22.06
N GLN A 6 -37.75 -37.67 23.07
CA GLN A 6 -38.21 -36.40 23.61
C GLN A 6 -38.00 -35.34 22.52
N ALA A 7 -39.10 -34.78 22.02
CA ALA A 7 -39.07 -33.64 21.12
C ALA A 7 -39.02 -32.36 21.98
N PHE A 8 -38.16 -31.43 21.59
CA PHE A 8 -38.05 -30.13 22.25
C PHE A 8 -39.35 -29.34 22.12
N THR A 9 -39.70 -28.65 23.20
CA THR A 9 -40.87 -27.79 23.25
C THR A 9 -40.65 -26.53 22.40
N LEU A 10 -41.75 -25.92 21.94
CA LEU A 10 -41.70 -24.67 21.17
C LEU A 10 -40.97 -23.55 21.92
N ILE A 11 -41.12 -23.49 23.24
CA ILE A 11 -40.49 -22.45 24.07
C ILE A 11 -38.97 -22.67 24.16
N GLU A 12 -38.50 -23.92 24.25
CA GLU A 12 -37.07 -24.24 24.25
C GLU A 12 -36.41 -23.85 22.92
N MET A 13 -37.08 -24.12 21.80
CA MET A 13 -36.57 -23.71 20.48
C MET A 13 -36.51 -22.19 20.34
N LEU A 14 -37.49 -21.46 20.89
CA LEU A 14 -37.51 -19.99 20.86
C LEU A 14 -36.38 -19.37 21.70
N VAL A 15 -36.11 -19.94 22.88
CA VAL A 15 -35.00 -19.49 23.74
C VAL A 15 -33.65 -19.73 23.07
N VAL A 16 -33.45 -20.89 22.45
CA VAL A 16 -32.19 -21.23 21.77
C VAL A 16 -31.90 -20.28 20.62
N ILE A 17 -32.87 -20.00 19.74
CA ILE A 17 -32.66 -19.03 18.65
C ILE A 17 -32.43 -17.61 19.18
N GLY A 18 -33.06 -17.24 20.30
CA GLY A 18 -32.81 -15.95 20.97
C GLY A 18 -31.38 -15.83 21.48
N ILE A 19 -30.84 -16.87 22.11
CA ILE A 19 -29.45 -16.90 22.58
C ILE A 19 -28.48 -16.88 21.40
N ILE A 20 -28.73 -17.66 20.35
CA ILE A 20 -27.89 -17.65 19.13
C ILE A 20 -27.90 -16.26 18.49
N ALA A 21 -29.05 -15.58 18.40
CA ALA A 21 -29.14 -14.23 17.85
C ALA A 21 -28.30 -13.21 18.64
N ILE A 22 -28.37 -13.24 19.98
CA ILE A 22 -27.58 -12.35 20.85
C ILE A 22 -26.08 -12.63 20.68
N LEU A 23 -25.68 -13.90 20.69
CA LEU A 23 -24.28 -14.31 20.50
C LEU A 23 -23.76 -13.95 19.10
N SER A 24 -24.58 -14.13 18.06
CA SER A 24 -24.24 -13.77 16.68
C SER A 24 -24.03 -12.26 16.51
N THR A 25 -24.81 -11.44 17.23
CA THR A 25 -24.68 -9.98 17.21
C THR A 25 -23.40 -9.51 17.91
N GLY A 26 -22.95 -10.23 18.94
CA GLY A 26 -21.69 -9.93 19.65
C GLY A 26 -20.43 -10.18 18.81
N ILE A 27 -20.44 -11.15 17.89
CA ILE A 27 -19.29 -11.47 17.02
C ILE A 27 -19.08 -10.40 15.95
N SER A 28 -20.16 -9.77 15.44
CA SER A 28 -20.06 -8.70 14.43
C SER A 28 -19.40 -7.43 14.98
N MET A 29 -19.61 -7.11 16.26
CA MET A 29 -18.98 -5.94 16.90
C MET A 29 -17.49 -6.15 17.25
N LEU A 30 -17.00 -7.39 17.31
CA LEU A 30 -15.58 -7.67 17.53
C LEU A 30 -14.72 -7.44 16.29
N ASN A 31 -15.29 -7.48 15.08
CA ASN A 31 -14.58 -7.20 13.83
C ASN A 31 -14.39 -5.70 13.54
N MET A 32 -15.06 -4.79 14.27
CA MET A 32 -14.99 -3.35 14.00
C MET A 32 -13.95 -2.59 14.84
N LYS A 33 -13.32 -3.23 15.83
CA LYS A 33 -12.43 -2.54 16.78
C LYS A 33 -10.94 -2.55 16.39
N ASP A 34 -10.54 -3.32 15.39
CA ASP A 34 -9.13 -3.46 14.98
C ASP A 34 -8.80 -2.95 13.56
N SER A 35 -9.74 -2.33 12.84
CA SER A 35 -9.51 -1.87 11.46
C SER A 35 -8.44 -0.77 11.32
N ALA A 36 -8.13 -0.04 12.39
CA ALA A 36 -7.11 1.02 12.38
C ALA A 36 -5.67 0.49 12.55
N GLN A 37 -5.46 -0.62 13.27
CA GLN A 37 -4.11 -1.13 13.58
C GLN A 37 -3.32 -1.54 12.31
N PRO A 38 -3.92 -2.26 11.33
CA PRO A 38 -3.24 -2.61 10.10
C PRO A 38 -2.76 -1.40 9.30
N ILE A 39 -3.57 -0.34 9.19
CA ILE A 39 -3.19 0.83 8.38
C ILE A 39 -2.09 1.68 9.02
N TYR A 40 -2.08 1.83 10.35
CA TYR A 40 -0.95 2.47 11.05
C TYR A 40 0.35 1.67 10.89
N SER A 41 0.26 0.33 10.95
CA SER A 41 1.41 -0.54 10.70
C SER A 41 1.91 -0.43 9.26
N ALA A 42 0.99 -0.40 8.29
CA ALA A 42 1.31 -0.21 6.88
C ALA A 42 1.98 1.16 6.62
N ASN A 43 1.47 2.23 7.22
CA ASN A 43 2.03 3.57 7.07
C ASN A 43 3.47 3.63 7.58
N ARG A 44 3.73 3.07 8.77
CA ARG A 44 5.09 2.94 9.32
C ARG A 44 6.01 2.10 8.43
N THR A 45 5.50 0.99 7.89
CA THR A 45 6.26 0.11 6.98
C THR A 45 6.67 0.87 5.72
N MET A 46 5.75 1.62 5.13
CA MET A 46 6.02 2.42 3.94
C MET A 46 7.02 3.55 4.23
N MET A 47 6.85 4.30 5.32
CA MET A 47 7.81 5.33 5.73
C MET A 47 9.21 4.74 6.02
N ALA A 48 9.28 3.56 6.62
CA ALA A 48 10.54 2.86 6.85
C ALA A 48 11.24 2.49 5.53
N ALA A 49 10.50 2.05 4.50
CA ALA A 49 11.06 1.78 3.18
C ALA A 49 11.66 3.05 2.53
N PHE A 50 10.98 4.20 2.66
CA PHE A 50 11.51 5.49 2.18
C PHE A 50 12.76 5.92 2.96
N HIS A 51 12.75 5.75 4.28
CA HIS A 51 13.92 6.03 5.11
C HIS A 51 15.11 5.11 4.77
N GLU A 52 14.85 3.82 4.54
CA GLU A 52 15.85 2.83 4.14
C GLU A 52 16.47 3.18 2.79
N ALA A 53 15.65 3.50 1.78
CA ALA A 53 16.10 3.92 0.45
C ALA A 53 17.00 5.15 0.55
N ARG A 54 16.52 6.21 1.20
CA ARG A 54 17.29 7.45 1.42
C ARG A 54 18.63 7.18 2.10
N THR A 55 18.63 6.41 3.18
CA THR A 55 19.84 6.09 3.94
C THR A 55 20.84 5.31 3.10
N ASN A 56 20.36 4.36 2.29
CA ASN A 56 21.21 3.60 1.39
C ASN A 56 21.75 4.44 0.24
N ALA A 57 20.98 5.42 -0.25
CA ALA A 57 21.46 6.32 -1.29
C ALA A 57 22.69 7.09 -0.82
N ILE A 58 22.60 7.69 0.37
CA ILE A 58 23.70 8.42 1.01
C ILE A 58 24.87 7.48 1.31
N LYS A 59 24.59 6.34 1.95
CA LYS A 59 25.64 5.39 2.38
C LYS A 59 26.43 4.83 1.20
N ARG A 60 25.76 4.54 0.09
CA ARG A 60 26.36 3.94 -1.11
C ARG A 60 26.77 4.96 -2.16
N GLN A 61 26.46 6.24 -1.94
CA GLN A 61 26.69 7.33 -2.91
C GLN A 61 26.10 6.99 -4.30
N THR A 62 24.90 6.41 -4.31
CA THR A 62 24.23 5.97 -5.55
C THR A 62 22.74 6.19 -5.47
N GLU A 63 22.07 6.22 -6.61
CA GLU A 63 20.62 6.36 -6.65
C GLU A 63 19.92 5.13 -6.07
N THR A 64 18.80 5.37 -5.39
CA THR A 64 17.94 4.30 -4.87
C THR A 64 16.49 4.57 -5.25
N ARG A 65 15.68 3.52 -5.27
CA ARG A 65 14.24 3.63 -5.51
C ARG A 65 13.46 2.78 -4.53
N VAL A 66 12.38 3.35 -4.02
CA VAL A 66 11.28 2.59 -3.42
C VAL A 66 10.36 2.19 -4.56
N ILE A 67 10.08 0.89 -4.67
CA ILE A 67 9.21 0.34 -5.70
C ILE A 67 7.96 -0.28 -5.08
N ILE A 68 6.79 -0.06 -5.67
CA ILE A 68 5.52 -0.68 -5.22
C ILE A 68 4.93 -1.49 -6.37
N TYR A 69 4.60 -2.75 -6.11
CA TYR A 69 4.11 -3.65 -7.15
C TYR A 69 2.71 -3.25 -7.62
N ARG A 70 2.58 -3.07 -8.94
CA ARG A 70 1.37 -2.65 -9.66
C ARG A 70 0.81 -3.77 -10.55
N GLY A 71 1.63 -4.75 -10.92
CA GLY A 71 1.29 -5.80 -11.88
C GLY A 71 0.12 -6.69 -11.46
N ASP A 72 -0.16 -7.71 -12.27
CA ASP A 72 -1.42 -8.48 -12.19
C ASP A 72 -1.44 -9.59 -11.13
N ASP A 73 -0.34 -9.80 -10.42
CA ASP A 73 -0.29 -10.78 -9.33
C ASP A 73 -1.03 -10.26 -8.10
N LEU A 74 -2.23 -10.79 -7.89
CA LEU A 74 -3.16 -10.41 -6.81
C LEU A 74 -2.54 -10.47 -5.42
N SER A 75 -1.61 -11.40 -5.18
CA SER A 75 -1.00 -11.56 -3.86
C SER A 75 -0.11 -10.37 -3.49
N ARG A 76 0.46 -9.69 -4.50
CA ARG A 76 1.44 -8.60 -4.36
C ARG A 76 0.87 -7.24 -4.71
N LYS A 77 -0.17 -7.21 -5.55
CA LYS A 77 -0.72 -6.00 -6.17
C LYS A 77 -1.05 -4.94 -5.13
N LEU A 78 -0.44 -3.76 -5.29
CA LEU A 78 -0.56 -2.58 -4.43
C LEU A 78 -0.17 -2.82 -2.96
N ARG A 79 0.51 -3.93 -2.65
CA ARG A 79 0.89 -4.32 -1.27
C ARG A 79 2.37 -4.61 -1.11
N GLN A 80 3.04 -5.12 -2.14
CA GLN A 80 4.47 -5.37 -2.05
C GLN A 80 5.24 -4.07 -2.25
N VAL A 81 6.11 -3.74 -1.30
CA VAL A 81 7.01 -2.59 -1.35
C VAL A 81 8.45 -3.11 -1.28
N GLY A 82 9.31 -2.67 -2.19
CA GLY A 82 10.72 -3.04 -2.24
C GLY A 82 11.62 -1.82 -2.32
N VAL A 83 12.91 -2.04 -2.05
CA VAL A 83 13.95 -1.02 -2.28
C VAL A 83 15.00 -1.59 -3.22
N ILE A 84 15.39 -0.83 -4.22
CA ILE A 84 16.47 -1.15 -5.16
C ILE A 84 17.51 -0.03 -5.18
N TYR A 85 18.75 -0.35 -5.53
CA TYR A 85 19.83 0.63 -5.68
C TYR A 85 20.61 0.40 -6.97
N LYS A 86 21.09 1.49 -7.55
CA LYS A 86 21.88 1.45 -8.78
C LYS A 86 23.31 0.98 -8.47
N VAL A 87 23.79 -0.01 -9.21
CA VAL A 87 25.16 -0.50 -9.13
C VAL A 87 25.97 0.12 -10.26
N LYS A 88 27.14 0.66 -9.90
CA LYS A 88 28.11 1.21 -10.84
C LYS A 88 29.40 0.37 -10.83
N GLY A 89 30.07 0.29 -11.97
CA GLY A 89 31.40 -0.31 -12.13
C GLY A 89 32.52 0.68 -11.80
N ASP A 90 33.77 0.25 -12.03
CA ASP A 90 34.98 1.02 -11.71
C ASP A 90 35.09 2.34 -12.51
N ASP A 91 34.47 2.40 -13.70
CA ASP A 91 34.44 3.59 -14.57
C ASP A 91 33.08 4.34 -14.54
N ASP A 92 32.35 4.28 -13.42
CA ASP A 92 30.98 4.82 -13.28
C ASP A 92 29.94 4.19 -14.24
N GLU A 93 30.32 3.12 -14.94
CA GLU A 93 29.45 2.36 -15.84
C GLU A 93 28.25 1.79 -15.07
N VAL A 94 27.04 2.08 -15.53
CA VAL A 94 25.81 1.60 -14.90
C VAL A 94 25.61 0.11 -15.24
N LYS A 95 25.89 -0.76 -14.26
CA LYS A 95 25.69 -2.21 -14.39
C LYS A 95 24.22 -2.63 -14.27
N GLY A 96 23.39 -1.79 -13.66
CA GLY A 96 21.97 -2.04 -13.46
C GLY A 96 21.53 -1.72 -12.03
N TRP A 97 20.43 -2.33 -11.61
CA TRP A 97 19.81 -2.16 -10.30
C TRP A 97 19.76 -3.49 -9.56
N VAL A 98 20.03 -3.45 -8.26
CA VAL A 98 20.02 -4.62 -7.37
C VAL A 98 19.00 -4.38 -6.26
N ALA A 99 18.31 -5.44 -5.83
CA ALA A 99 17.42 -5.39 -4.70
C ALA A 99 18.21 -5.20 -3.40
N LEU A 100 17.84 -4.18 -2.63
CA LEU A 100 18.37 -3.97 -1.29
C LEU A 100 17.76 -4.97 -0.29
N ASN A 101 16.48 -5.29 -0.47
CA ASN A 101 15.71 -6.17 0.38
C ASN A 101 14.84 -7.12 -0.46
N ARG A 102 14.15 -8.06 0.19
CA ARG A 102 13.26 -9.03 -0.48
C ARG A 102 11.87 -8.47 -0.83
N GLY A 103 11.64 -7.20 -0.53
CA GLY A 103 10.33 -6.61 -0.43
C GLY A 103 9.60 -6.98 0.85
N VAL A 104 8.75 -6.09 1.31
CA VAL A 104 7.83 -6.26 2.43
C VAL A 104 6.40 -6.22 1.91
N MET A 105 5.55 -7.06 2.47
CA MET A 105 4.12 -7.04 2.21
C MET A 105 3.45 -6.14 3.23
N LEU A 106 2.66 -5.18 2.76
CA LEU A 106 1.75 -4.45 3.64
C LEU A 106 0.77 -5.43 4.32
N PRO A 107 0.30 -5.12 5.55
CA PRO A 107 -0.73 -5.90 6.23
C PRO A 107 -1.93 -6.22 5.33
N GLU A 108 -2.60 -7.34 5.63
CA GLU A 108 -3.82 -7.70 4.90
C GLU A 108 -4.88 -6.60 5.03
N GLY A 109 -5.62 -6.40 3.94
CA GLY A 109 -6.65 -5.37 3.86
C GLY A 109 -6.13 -3.93 3.68
N VAL A 110 -4.81 -3.70 3.58
CA VAL A 110 -4.26 -2.36 3.35
C VAL A 110 -3.49 -2.29 2.03
N PHE A 111 -3.81 -1.29 1.21
CA PHE A 111 -3.30 -1.15 -0.15
C PHE A 111 -2.77 0.26 -0.40
N PHE A 112 -1.75 0.35 -1.24
CA PHE A 112 -1.32 1.60 -1.85
C PHE A 112 -2.40 2.13 -2.79
N VAL A 113 -2.75 3.41 -2.66
CA VAL A 113 -3.74 4.05 -3.54
C VAL A 113 -3.07 4.47 -4.84
N PRO A 114 -3.52 3.96 -6.01
CA PRO A 114 -2.96 4.33 -7.31
C PRO A 114 -3.10 5.84 -7.61
N PRO A 115 -2.25 6.40 -8.47
CA PRO A 115 -2.37 7.79 -8.91
C PRO A 115 -3.64 8.04 -9.72
N GLN A 116 -4.05 9.30 -9.82
CA GLN A 116 -5.29 9.72 -10.50
C GLN A 116 -5.48 9.12 -11.90
N GLY A 117 -4.41 9.02 -12.70
CA GLY A 117 -4.48 8.49 -14.08
C GLY A 117 -4.83 7.01 -14.19
N GLU A 118 -4.68 6.24 -13.10
CA GLU A 118 -4.94 4.80 -13.07
C GLU A 118 -6.03 4.42 -12.05
N PHE A 119 -6.43 5.37 -11.20
CA PHE A 119 -7.35 5.18 -10.08
C PHE A 119 -8.66 4.51 -10.52
N SER A 120 -9.36 5.06 -11.51
CA SER A 120 -10.66 4.54 -11.96
C SER A 120 -10.60 3.14 -12.60
N THR A 121 -9.42 2.72 -13.06
CA THR A 121 -9.21 1.38 -13.64
C THR A 121 -8.84 0.34 -12.60
N MET A 122 -8.18 0.76 -11.52
CA MET A 122 -7.63 -0.12 -10.49
C MET A 122 -8.46 -0.13 -9.21
N VAL A 123 -9.33 0.86 -9.00
CA VAL A 123 -10.10 1.06 -7.77
C VAL A 123 -11.57 1.22 -8.13
N LYS A 124 -12.43 0.54 -7.37
CA LYS A 124 -13.88 0.67 -7.42
C LYS A 124 -14.40 1.08 -6.05
N LEU A 125 -15.10 2.20 -6.03
CA LEU A 125 -15.73 2.76 -4.85
C LEU A 125 -17.10 2.11 -4.61
N GLN A 126 -17.43 1.88 -3.35
CA GLN A 126 -18.71 1.31 -2.91
C GLN A 126 -19.45 2.28 -1.99
N ASN A 127 -20.67 1.92 -1.56
CA ASN A 127 -21.44 2.68 -0.56
C ASN A 127 -21.71 4.15 -0.91
N GLY A 128 -21.80 4.48 -2.19
CA GLY A 128 -22.07 5.85 -2.64
C GLY A 128 -20.86 6.80 -2.56
N LEU A 129 -19.66 6.27 -2.28
CA LEU A 129 -18.42 7.04 -2.31
C LEU A 129 -18.11 7.55 -3.71
N SER A 130 -17.56 8.76 -3.77
CA SER A 130 -17.14 9.44 -4.98
C SER A 130 -15.62 9.48 -5.08
N ASP A 131 -15.10 9.67 -6.30
CA ASP A 131 -13.66 9.79 -6.51
C ASP A 131 -13.04 10.86 -5.61
N SER A 132 -13.71 11.99 -5.36
CA SER A 132 -13.20 13.07 -4.50
C SER A 132 -13.04 12.69 -3.03
N ASP A 133 -13.61 11.58 -2.58
CA ASP A 133 -13.55 11.14 -1.18
C ASP A 133 -12.29 10.32 -0.89
N VAL A 134 -11.51 9.94 -1.91
CA VAL A 134 -10.27 9.19 -1.75
C VAL A 134 -9.09 10.03 -2.21
N PHE A 135 -8.13 10.28 -1.31
CA PHE A 135 -6.86 10.92 -1.67
C PHE A 135 -5.95 9.92 -2.40
N LYS A 136 -5.32 10.35 -3.50
CA LYS A 136 -4.49 9.47 -4.35
C LYS A 136 -3.02 9.70 -4.09
N SER A 137 -2.22 8.67 -4.30
CA SER A 137 -0.77 8.84 -4.30
C SER A 137 -0.32 9.65 -5.52
N THR A 138 0.72 10.44 -5.35
CA THR A 138 1.34 11.24 -6.40
C THR A 138 2.82 10.90 -6.49
N PHE A 139 3.47 11.33 -7.57
CA PHE A 139 4.92 11.14 -7.74
C PHE A 139 5.65 12.49 -7.88
N ASN A 140 4.99 13.53 -8.42
CA ASN A 140 5.52 14.89 -8.53
C ASN A 140 6.89 14.99 -9.22
N ASN A 141 7.05 14.26 -10.33
CA ASN A 141 8.33 14.10 -11.04
C ASN A 141 8.65 15.26 -11.99
N GLY A 142 7.76 16.25 -12.11
CA GLY A 142 7.82 17.31 -13.13
C GLY A 142 9.09 18.16 -13.10
N TYR A 143 9.87 18.09 -12.01
CA TYR A 143 11.12 18.82 -11.85
C TYR A 143 12.38 17.94 -11.95
N SER A 144 12.24 16.62 -11.84
CA SER A 144 13.37 15.68 -11.75
C SER A 144 13.52 14.76 -12.97
N GLY A 145 12.45 14.61 -13.77
CA GLY A 145 12.42 13.66 -14.88
C GLY A 145 12.39 12.19 -14.44
N ALA A 146 12.25 11.91 -13.14
CA ALA A 146 12.10 10.54 -12.65
C ALA A 146 10.83 9.90 -13.24
N PHE A 147 10.83 8.60 -13.50
CA PHE A 147 9.64 7.91 -13.98
C PHE A 147 8.84 7.34 -12.81
N SER A 148 7.53 7.57 -12.84
CA SER A 148 6.60 7.02 -11.84
C SER A 148 6.40 5.52 -12.01
N ARG A 149 6.68 4.99 -13.20
CA ARG A 149 6.57 3.56 -13.54
C ARG A 149 7.90 3.03 -14.04
N VAL A 150 8.25 1.86 -13.54
CA VAL A 150 9.45 1.14 -13.92
C VAL A 150 9.16 -0.35 -14.11
N GLY A 151 9.95 -1.00 -14.94
CA GLY A 151 9.88 -2.44 -15.18
C GLY A 151 11.15 -3.13 -14.70
N LEU A 152 10.94 -4.27 -14.05
CA LEU A 152 11.99 -5.18 -13.59
C LEU A 152 11.62 -6.58 -14.09
N SER A 153 12.59 -7.31 -14.62
CA SER A 153 12.37 -8.69 -15.06
C SER A 153 12.04 -9.62 -13.89
N GLU A 154 12.64 -9.37 -12.73
CA GLU A 154 12.39 -10.10 -11.49
C GLU A 154 12.67 -9.18 -10.27
N PHE A 155 11.99 -9.45 -9.17
CA PHE A 155 12.29 -8.84 -7.88
C PHE A 155 11.90 -9.81 -6.76
N PRO A 156 12.76 -10.00 -5.73
CA PRO A 156 14.09 -9.41 -5.57
C PRO A 156 15.15 -10.09 -6.44
N SER A 157 16.24 -9.37 -6.78
CA SER A 157 17.42 -9.95 -7.41
C SER A 157 18.71 -9.45 -6.76
N ALA A 158 19.64 -10.37 -6.56
CA ALA A 158 21.00 -10.08 -6.08
C ALA A 158 21.95 -9.69 -7.21
N HIS A 159 21.56 -9.94 -8.46
CA HIS A 159 22.34 -9.59 -9.64
C HIS A 159 21.83 -8.28 -10.24
N PRO A 160 22.70 -7.45 -10.85
CA PRO A 160 22.26 -6.22 -11.50
C PRO A 160 21.29 -6.51 -12.65
N LEU A 161 20.12 -5.87 -12.61
CA LEU A 161 19.11 -5.95 -13.65
C LEU A 161 18.92 -4.59 -14.32
N SER A 162 18.62 -4.61 -15.62
CA SER A 162 18.15 -3.41 -16.31
C SER A 162 16.78 -3.02 -15.77
N VAL A 163 16.57 -1.71 -15.60
CA VAL A 163 15.25 -1.15 -15.28
C VAL A 163 14.73 -0.44 -16.51
N SER A 164 13.54 -0.82 -16.98
CA SER A 164 12.85 -0.04 -18.01
C SER A 164 12.15 1.15 -17.37
N GLU A 165 12.26 2.32 -17.99
CA GLU A 165 11.69 3.56 -17.49
C GLU A 165 10.38 3.89 -18.23
N GLY A 166 9.38 4.42 -17.51
CA GLY A 166 8.12 4.91 -18.07
C GLY A 166 7.10 3.81 -18.40
N ASN A 167 7.49 2.54 -18.32
CA ASN A 167 6.62 1.39 -18.43
C ASN A 167 7.01 0.31 -17.42
N GLY A 168 6.06 -0.56 -17.08
CA GLY A 168 6.26 -1.72 -16.23
C GLY A 168 5.25 -1.85 -15.09
N ASP A 169 5.54 -2.86 -14.26
CA ASP A 169 4.65 -3.36 -13.21
C ASP A 169 5.02 -2.84 -11.82
N TRP A 170 5.83 -1.79 -11.75
CA TRP A 170 6.22 -1.17 -10.49
C TRP A 170 6.03 0.33 -10.54
N TYR A 171 5.39 0.88 -9.51
CA TYR A 171 5.50 2.29 -9.20
C TYR A 171 6.88 2.58 -8.59
N SER A 172 7.42 3.78 -8.78
CA SER A 172 8.77 4.13 -8.32
C SER A 172 8.87 5.55 -7.74
N TYR A 173 9.47 5.62 -6.55
CA TYR A 173 9.93 6.86 -5.92
C TYR A 173 11.45 6.82 -5.80
N GLN A 174 12.15 7.83 -6.30
CA GLN A 174 13.59 7.84 -6.47
C GLN A 174 14.28 8.84 -5.54
N PHE A 175 15.46 8.46 -5.07
CA PHE A 175 16.38 9.31 -4.34
C PHE A 175 17.70 9.46 -5.10
N SER A 176 18.26 10.67 -5.10
CA SER A 176 19.62 10.92 -5.58
C SER A 176 20.67 10.31 -4.65
N SER A 177 21.92 10.23 -5.08
CA SER A 177 23.07 9.79 -4.26
C SER A 177 23.25 10.58 -2.97
N ASP A 178 22.77 11.83 -2.92
CA ASP A 178 22.83 12.70 -1.74
C ASP A 178 21.61 12.52 -0.81
N GLY A 179 20.71 11.59 -1.15
CA GLY A 179 19.48 11.32 -0.39
C GLY A 179 18.38 12.35 -0.58
N LEU A 180 18.45 13.18 -1.62
CA LEU A 180 17.35 14.08 -1.98
C LEU A 180 16.25 13.30 -2.70
N SER A 181 15.00 13.57 -2.36
CA SER A 181 13.86 13.00 -3.09
C SER A 181 13.76 13.64 -4.46
N LEU A 182 13.67 12.80 -5.50
CA LEU A 182 13.31 13.22 -6.86
C LEU A 182 11.79 13.32 -7.06
N ASN A 183 11.03 13.12 -5.98
CA ASN A 183 9.57 13.18 -5.91
C ASN A 183 9.15 14.19 -4.81
N PRO A 184 9.65 15.43 -4.82
CA PRO A 184 9.38 16.37 -3.73
C PRO A 184 7.89 16.74 -3.68
N GLY A 185 7.33 16.75 -2.48
CA GLY A 185 5.91 17.02 -2.23
C GLY A 185 4.98 15.88 -2.64
N ALA A 186 5.51 14.72 -3.05
CA ALA A 186 4.68 13.58 -3.41
C ALA A 186 3.89 13.05 -2.20
N TYR A 187 2.63 12.73 -2.41
CA TYR A 187 1.78 12.07 -1.43
C TYR A 187 1.85 10.57 -1.63
N VAL A 188 2.04 9.83 -0.56
CA VAL A 188 1.97 8.37 -0.54
C VAL A 188 0.77 7.99 0.29
N MET A 189 -0.27 7.51 -0.37
CA MET A 189 -1.58 7.26 0.23
C MET A 189 -1.83 5.76 0.34
N LEU A 190 -2.37 5.34 1.47
CA LEU A 190 -2.78 3.98 1.78
C LEU A 190 -4.25 3.96 2.13
N VAL A 191 -4.96 2.89 1.77
CA VAL A 191 -6.39 2.74 2.09
C VAL A 191 -6.70 1.32 2.53
N GLY A 192 -7.65 1.19 3.44
CA GLY A 192 -8.30 -0.07 3.77
C GLY A 192 -9.21 -0.52 2.63
N GLY A 193 -9.21 -1.82 2.33
CA GLY A 193 -10.07 -2.36 1.28
C GLY A 193 -9.86 -3.84 1.03
N ASN A 194 -10.37 -4.32 -0.10
CA ASN A 194 -10.21 -5.71 -0.55
C ASN A 194 -10.00 -5.78 -2.06
N LEU A 195 -9.19 -6.71 -2.57
CA LEU A 195 -9.12 -6.97 -4.01
C LEU A 195 -10.25 -7.92 -4.43
N ASP A 196 -10.90 -7.62 -5.55
CA ASP A 196 -11.78 -8.58 -6.20
C ASP A 196 -11.00 -9.64 -6.99
N ALA A 197 -11.70 -10.62 -7.56
CA ALA A 197 -11.09 -11.70 -8.34
C ALA A 197 -10.37 -11.23 -9.62
N LYS A 198 -10.59 -9.97 -10.05
CA LYS A 198 -9.93 -9.33 -11.20
C LYS A 198 -8.78 -8.42 -10.76
N GLY A 199 -8.50 -8.32 -9.46
CA GLY A 199 -7.47 -7.45 -8.92
C GLY A 199 -7.82 -5.96 -8.96
N VAL A 200 -9.11 -5.63 -8.90
CA VAL A 200 -9.62 -4.28 -8.66
C VAL A 200 -9.77 -4.09 -7.15
N LEU A 201 -9.23 -3.00 -6.64
CA LEU A 201 -9.33 -2.61 -5.24
C LEU A 201 -10.72 -2.05 -4.94
N LEU A 202 -11.45 -2.73 -4.08
CA LEU A 202 -12.74 -2.31 -3.56
C LEU A 202 -12.52 -1.48 -2.29
N VAL A 203 -12.98 -0.23 -2.32
CA VAL A 203 -12.94 0.69 -1.17
C VAL A 203 -14.36 1.03 -0.77
N ASP A 204 -14.70 0.79 0.47
CA ASP A 204 -16.03 0.96 1.06
C ASP A 204 -16.07 1.98 2.20
N ASN A 205 -14.90 2.43 2.68
CA ASN A 205 -14.73 3.42 3.75
C ASN A 205 -13.50 4.30 3.54
N THR A 206 -13.70 5.60 3.34
CA THR A 206 -12.62 6.58 3.11
C THR A 206 -11.92 7.03 4.39
N PHE A 207 -12.56 6.88 5.56
CA PHE A 207 -11.92 7.12 6.85
C PHE A 207 -10.87 6.06 7.20
N SER A 208 -10.81 4.97 6.43
CA SER A 208 -9.72 3.99 6.48
C SER A 208 -8.55 4.40 5.58
N GLN A 209 -8.24 5.70 5.49
CA GLN A 209 -7.13 6.23 4.71
C GLN A 209 -6.06 6.87 5.60
N MET A 210 -4.81 6.69 5.22
CA MET A 210 -3.65 7.39 5.79
C MET A 210 -2.64 7.67 4.70
N GLY A 211 -1.66 8.51 5.01
CA GLY A 211 -0.52 8.69 4.14
C GLY A 211 0.56 9.53 4.77
N PHE A 212 1.49 9.94 3.93
CA PHE A 212 2.53 10.89 4.26
C PHE A 212 2.95 11.68 3.03
N VAL A 213 3.56 12.84 3.27
CA VAL A 213 4.22 13.63 2.23
C VAL A 213 5.74 13.39 2.23
N VAL A 214 6.31 13.26 1.04
CA VAL A 214 7.75 13.15 0.84
C VAL A 214 8.35 14.53 0.65
N ARG A 215 9.25 14.97 1.54
CA ARG A 215 9.93 16.27 1.43
C ARG A 215 11.12 16.18 0.47
N ARG A 216 11.56 17.32 -0.07
CA ARG A 216 12.74 17.43 -0.95
C ARG A 216 14.01 16.84 -0.32
N LEU A 217 14.18 17.01 1.00
CA LEU A 217 15.30 16.44 1.77
C LEU A 217 15.22 14.91 1.94
N GLY A 218 14.16 14.27 1.41
CA GLY A 218 13.95 12.84 1.45
C GLY A 218 13.20 12.32 2.69
N ASN A 219 12.95 13.19 3.67
CA ASN A 219 12.19 12.82 4.88
C ASN A 219 10.69 12.72 4.58
N THR A 220 10.01 11.82 5.28
CA THR A 220 8.57 11.60 5.19
C THR A 220 7.86 12.23 6.39
N ILE A 221 6.75 12.92 6.17
CA ILE A 221 5.91 13.49 7.24
C ILE A 221 4.52 12.86 7.15
N PRO A 222 4.10 12.07 8.16
CA PRO A 222 2.79 11.45 8.15
C PRO A 222 1.69 12.49 8.37
N PHE A 223 0.53 12.24 7.76
CA PHE A 223 -0.69 12.91 8.18
C PHE A 223 -1.18 12.30 9.49
N THR A 224 -1.67 13.12 10.42
CA THR A 224 -2.20 12.72 11.73
C THR A 224 -3.53 11.99 11.60
N ASP A 225 -4.37 12.47 10.68
CA ASP A 225 -5.73 11.98 10.46
C ASP A 225 -6.27 12.43 9.10
N TYR A 226 -7.52 12.04 8.83
CA TYR A 226 -8.23 12.38 7.60
C TYR A 226 -8.53 13.88 7.45
N GLY A 227 -8.75 14.59 8.56
CA GLY A 227 -8.99 16.04 8.55
C GLY A 227 -7.76 16.82 8.10
N GLU A 228 -6.56 16.46 8.59
CA GLU A 228 -5.32 17.09 8.13
C GLU A 228 -5.09 16.83 6.62
N MET A 229 -5.41 15.63 6.13
CA MET A 229 -5.35 15.34 4.69
C MET A 229 -6.31 16.22 3.90
N GLU A 230 -7.52 16.43 4.40
CA GLU A 230 -8.50 17.31 3.76
C GLU A 230 -8.02 18.77 3.71
N GLU A 231 -7.50 19.30 4.80
CA GLU A 231 -6.97 20.68 4.87
C GLU A 231 -5.71 20.87 4.00
N THR A 232 -4.86 19.85 3.91
CA THR A 232 -3.57 19.97 3.22
C THR A 232 -3.66 19.71 1.72
N ILE A 233 -4.58 18.84 1.29
CA ILE A 233 -4.65 18.34 -0.09
C ILE A 233 -5.77 19.02 -0.90
N LYS A 234 -6.88 19.42 -0.27
CA LYS A 234 -7.98 20.14 -0.96
C LYS A 234 -7.81 21.65 -0.85
#